data_AF-A0A2N0RE04-F1
#
_entry.id   AF-A0A2N0RE04-F1
#
_cell.length_a   1.000
_cell.length_b   1.000
_cell.length_c   1.000
_cell.angle_alpha   90.00
_cell.angle_beta   90.00
_cell.angle_gamma   90.00
#
_symmetry.space_group_name_H-M   'P 1'
#
loop_
_entity.id
_entity.type
_entity.pdbx_description
1 polymer ?
#
loop_
_entity_poly.entity_id
_entity_poly.type
_entity_poly.pdbx_seq_one_letter_code
_entity_poly.pdbx_strand_id
1 'polypeptide(L)'
;MIDLDKIFEQLNVLESVHIIYCISLNNSFTHQIFNLAKPFKLKSLFIDEKSQIDESLKLLLQKSGGYLENIGCKYSHKHKNYLSIDLIENIKQNLNYLSINANLIILRNLGQALPFKLKYLRDSMMATILSNEVKEFELYNIKIRYYDIRVHEFIKEMD
;
A
#
# COMPACT_ATOMS: atom_id res chain seq x y z
N MET A 1 18.10 0.01 -15.95
CA MET A 1 16.77 -0.62 -16.06
C MET A 1 16.91 -2.01 -15.47
N ILE A 2 16.11 -2.37 -14.47
CA ILE A 2 16.15 -3.70 -13.85
C ILE A 2 15.40 -4.66 -14.79
N ASP A 3 16.00 -5.80 -15.08
CA ASP A 3 15.41 -6.90 -15.85
C ASP A 3 14.71 -7.84 -14.86
N LEU A 4 13.39 -7.67 -14.70
CA LEU A 4 12.61 -8.44 -13.75
C LEU A 4 12.43 -9.89 -14.20
N ASP A 5 12.46 -10.17 -15.51
CA ASP A 5 12.29 -11.52 -16.04
C ASP A 5 13.38 -12.43 -15.48
N LYS A 6 14.65 -11.98 -15.51
CA LYS A 6 15.77 -12.72 -14.90
C LYS A 6 15.65 -12.92 -13.39
N ILE A 7 15.14 -11.91 -12.68
CA ILE A 7 14.96 -11.99 -11.22
C ILE A 7 13.88 -13.02 -10.91
N PHE A 8 12.73 -12.95 -11.60
CA PHE A 8 11.60 -13.83 -11.32
C PHE A 8 11.77 -15.25 -11.88
N GLU A 9 12.54 -15.45 -12.95
CA GLU A 9 12.98 -16.78 -13.38
C GLU A 9 13.74 -17.52 -12.27
N GLN A 10 14.49 -16.80 -11.44
CA GLN A 10 15.17 -17.39 -10.28
C GLN A 10 14.22 -17.62 -9.09
N LEU A 11 13.06 -16.95 -9.08
CA LEU A 11 12.05 -17.01 -8.02
C LEU A 11 10.88 -17.95 -8.37
N ASN A 12 11.09 -18.88 -9.31
CA ASN A 12 10.10 -19.81 -9.90
C ASN A 12 9.31 -20.71 -8.93
N VAL A 13 9.57 -20.61 -7.62
CA VAL A 13 8.93 -21.37 -6.54
C VAL A 13 8.10 -20.49 -5.59
N LEU A 14 8.12 -19.17 -5.74
CA LEU A 14 7.43 -18.27 -4.82
C LEU A 14 5.93 -18.20 -5.12
N GLU A 15 5.11 -18.54 -4.13
CA GLU A 15 3.66 -18.37 -4.20
C GLU A 15 3.27 -16.88 -4.10
N SER A 16 4.00 -16.11 -3.30
CA SER A 16 3.73 -14.69 -3.07
C SER A 16 4.99 -13.85 -2.99
N VAL A 17 4.84 -12.57 -3.32
CA VAL A 17 5.91 -11.57 -3.34
C VAL A 17 5.49 -10.33 -2.56
N HIS A 18 6.46 -9.72 -1.88
CA HIS A 18 6.31 -8.43 -1.23
C HIS A 18 7.25 -7.45 -1.92
N ILE A 19 6.69 -6.40 -2.53
CA ILE A 19 7.46 -5.31 -3.15
C ILE A 19 7.51 -4.16 -2.16
N ILE A 20 8.71 -3.82 -1.70
CA ILE A 20 8.90 -2.87 -0.61
C ILE A 20 9.93 -1.84 -1.01
N TYR A 21 9.63 -0.57 -0.74
CA TYR A 21 10.48 0.56 -1.10
C TYR A 21 10.71 0.65 -2.62
N CYS A 22 9.64 0.48 -3.40
CA CYS A 22 9.72 0.58 -4.85
C CYS A 22 9.85 2.05 -5.28
N ILE A 23 11.05 2.43 -5.73
CA ILE A 23 11.37 3.80 -6.19
C ILE A 23 11.08 3.97 -7.69
N SER A 24 10.87 2.87 -8.41
CA SER A 24 10.82 2.83 -9.87
C SER A 24 9.51 2.26 -10.42
N LEU A 25 8.40 2.38 -9.68
CA LEU A 25 7.11 1.99 -10.22
C LEU A 25 6.76 2.92 -11.40
N ASN A 26 6.59 2.31 -12.57
CA ASN A 26 6.21 2.95 -13.83
C ASN A 26 5.60 1.91 -14.78
N ASN A 27 5.20 2.34 -15.97
CA ASN A 27 4.52 1.46 -16.94
C ASN A 27 5.41 0.29 -17.34
N SER A 28 6.71 0.51 -17.58
CA SER A 28 7.66 -0.55 -17.97
C SER A 28 7.79 -1.62 -16.88
N PHE A 29 7.92 -1.21 -15.61
CA PHE A 29 7.96 -2.13 -14.47
C PHE A 29 6.69 -2.96 -14.38
N THR A 30 5.54 -2.32 -14.55
CA THR A 30 4.23 -2.97 -14.44
C THR A 30 3.98 -3.96 -15.58
N HIS A 31 4.37 -3.59 -16.81
CA HIS A 31 4.33 -4.49 -17.96
C HIS A 31 5.20 -5.73 -17.77
N GLN A 32 6.43 -5.56 -17.24
CA GLN A 32 7.30 -6.70 -16.93
C GLN A 32 6.63 -7.65 -15.94
N ILE A 33 6.09 -7.16 -14.81
CA ILE A 33 5.40 -8.00 -13.82
C ILE A 33 4.24 -8.78 -14.44
N PHE A 34 3.46 -8.16 -15.33
CA PHE A 34 2.31 -8.82 -15.94
C PHE A 34 2.67 -9.84 -17.01
N ASN A 35 3.82 -9.69 -17.64
CA ASN A 35 4.26 -10.56 -18.73
C ASN A 35 5.13 -11.72 -18.24
N LEU A 36 5.34 -11.84 -16.93
CA LEU A 36 6.05 -12.98 -16.35
C LEU A 36 5.36 -14.29 -16.71
N ALA A 37 6.15 -15.26 -17.17
CA ALA A 37 5.65 -16.58 -17.57
C ALA A 37 4.93 -17.32 -16.43
N LYS A 38 5.24 -16.98 -15.18
CA LYS A 38 4.56 -17.49 -13.98
C LYS A 38 4.05 -16.32 -13.14
N PRO A 39 2.73 -16.17 -12.98
CA PRO A 39 2.18 -15.12 -12.12
C PRO A 39 2.42 -15.47 -10.65
N PHE A 40 2.66 -14.44 -9.83
CA PHE A 40 2.78 -14.54 -8.38
C PHE A 40 1.68 -13.75 -7.69
N LYS A 41 1.40 -14.06 -6.41
CA LYS A 41 0.50 -13.25 -5.59
C LYS A 41 1.25 -12.07 -4.99
N LEU A 42 0.96 -10.84 -5.41
CA LEU A 42 1.52 -9.66 -4.77
C LEU A 42 0.77 -9.39 -3.45
N LYS A 43 1.37 -9.75 -2.31
CA LYS A 43 0.78 -9.56 -0.99
C LYS A 43 1.03 -8.18 -0.40
N SER A 44 2.12 -7.53 -0.80
CA SER A 44 2.48 -6.24 -0.23
C SER A 44 3.13 -5.32 -1.25
N LEU A 45 2.70 -4.05 -1.24
CA LEU A 45 3.24 -3.02 -2.11
C LEU A 45 3.50 -1.73 -1.32
N PHE A 46 4.77 -1.43 -1.09
CA PHE A 46 5.21 -0.14 -0.55
C PHE A 46 6.01 0.63 -1.58
N ILE A 47 5.48 1.75 -2.04
CA ILE A 47 6.10 2.61 -3.05
C ILE A 47 6.79 3.81 -2.40
N ASP A 48 7.87 4.28 -3.00
CA ASP A 48 8.50 5.56 -2.64
C ASP A 48 7.77 6.73 -3.31
N GLU A 49 7.82 7.91 -2.69
CA GLU A 49 7.25 9.15 -3.24
C GLU A 49 7.76 9.50 -4.65
N LYS A 50 8.95 9.02 -5.02
CA LYS A 50 9.54 9.25 -6.34
C LYS A 50 8.92 8.39 -7.43
N SER A 51 8.15 7.37 -7.07
CA SER A 51 7.43 6.56 -8.04
C SER A 51 6.34 7.37 -8.72
N GLN A 52 6.15 7.16 -10.03
CA GLN A 52 5.08 7.81 -10.75
C GLN A 52 3.77 7.13 -10.41
N ILE A 53 2.79 7.93 -9.99
CA ILE A 53 1.42 7.45 -9.81
C ILE A 53 0.61 7.86 -11.02
N ASP A 54 0.56 6.91 -11.94
CA ASP A 54 -0.15 6.97 -13.19
C ASP A 54 -0.99 5.67 -13.33
N GLU A 55 -1.41 5.38 -14.56
CA GLU A 55 -2.18 4.18 -14.89
C GLU A 55 -1.47 2.87 -14.45
N SER A 56 -0.13 2.87 -14.31
CA SER A 56 0.66 1.74 -13.84
C SER A 56 0.21 1.23 -12.48
N LEU A 57 0.08 2.13 -11.49
CA LEU A 57 -0.28 1.74 -10.13
C LEU A 57 -1.69 1.19 -10.11
N LYS A 58 -2.61 1.86 -10.81
CA LYS A 58 -4.01 1.42 -10.91
C LYS A 58 -4.11 0.04 -11.53
N LEU A 59 -3.40 -0.22 -12.63
CA LEU A 59 -3.35 -1.53 -13.27
C LEU A 59 -2.77 -2.59 -12.33
N LEU A 60 -1.66 -2.29 -11.63
CA LEU A 60 -1.04 -3.21 -10.68
C LEU A 60 -1.99 -3.61 -9.56
N LEU A 61 -2.72 -2.63 -9.01
CA LEU A 61 -3.73 -2.85 -7.98
C LEU A 61 -4.94 -3.62 -8.49
N GLN A 62 -5.42 -3.34 -9.70
CA GLN A 62 -6.53 -4.11 -10.30
C GLN A 62 -6.17 -5.59 -10.48
N LYS A 63 -4.94 -5.89 -10.91
CA LYS A 63 -4.48 -7.26 -11.12
C LYS A 63 -4.15 -7.99 -9.81
N SER A 64 -3.64 -7.25 -8.82
CA SER A 64 -3.13 -7.83 -7.57
C SER A 64 -4.11 -7.73 -6.40
N GLY A 65 -5.17 -6.93 -6.50
CA GLY A 65 -6.04 -6.56 -5.39
C GLY A 65 -6.72 -7.73 -4.68
N GLY A 66 -6.93 -8.84 -5.40
CA GLY A 66 -7.46 -10.09 -4.83
C GLY A 66 -6.53 -10.75 -3.80
N TYR A 67 -5.24 -10.39 -3.79
CA TYR A 67 -4.22 -10.94 -2.89
C TYR A 67 -3.51 -9.88 -2.06
N LEU A 68 -3.73 -8.60 -2.36
CA LEU A 68 -3.00 -7.51 -1.74
C LEU A 68 -3.51 -7.28 -0.32
N GLU A 69 -2.64 -7.54 0.65
CA GLU A 69 -2.96 -7.41 2.07
C GLU A 69 -2.40 -6.12 2.66
N ASN A 70 -1.29 -5.62 2.11
CA ASN A 70 -0.57 -4.49 2.69
C ASN A 70 -0.20 -3.48 1.60
N ILE A 71 -0.57 -2.22 1.78
CA ILE A 71 -0.23 -1.16 0.83
C ILE A 71 0.24 0.10 1.55
N GLY A 72 1.20 0.79 0.96
CA GLY A 72 1.49 2.15 1.38
C GLY A 72 2.44 2.91 0.47
N CYS A 73 2.56 4.20 0.77
CA CYS A 73 3.50 5.08 0.12
C CYS A 73 4.41 5.74 1.16
N LYS A 74 5.72 5.76 0.90
CA LYS A 74 6.67 6.54 1.70
C LYS A 74 6.46 8.02 1.40
N TYR A 75 6.60 8.80 2.45
CA TYR A 75 6.27 10.20 2.49
C TYR A 75 7.48 11.12 2.38
N SER A 76 7.31 12.23 1.66
CA SER A 76 7.96 13.50 1.97
C SER A 76 6.98 14.66 1.94
N HIS A 77 7.29 15.66 2.76
CA HIS A 77 6.53 16.90 2.93
C HIS A 77 6.29 17.71 1.63
N LYS A 78 6.90 17.32 0.51
CA LYS A 78 6.84 18.04 -0.77
C LYS A 78 5.84 17.45 -1.77
N HIS A 79 5.26 16.29 -1.50
CA HIS A 79 4.51 15.53 -2.50
C HIS A 79 3.08 15.20 -2.06
N LYS A 80 2.16 15.16 -3.03
CA LYS A 80 0.73 14.90 -2.81
C LYS A 80 0.53 13.47 -2.30
N ASN A 81 -0.54 13.26 -1.53
CA ASN A 81 -0.99 11.90 -1.26
C ASN A 81 -1.36 11.23 -2.60
N TYR A 82 -1.02 9.97 -2.66
CA TYR A 82 -0.67 9.23 -3.84
C TYR A 82 -1.63 8.05 -4.03
N LEU A 83 -2.14 7.53 -2.92
CA LEU A 83 -3.24 6.57 -2.90
C LEU A 83 -4.55 7.34 -2.78
N SER A 84 -5.35 7.36 -3.85
CA SER A 84 -6.71 7.87 -3.80
C SER A 84 -7.64 6.89 -3.09
N ILE A 85 -8.75 7.40 -2.56
CA ILE A 85 -9.79 6.58 -1.94
C ILE A 85 -10.32 5.55 -2.95
N ASP A 86 -10.52 5.96 -4.21
CA ASP A 86 -10.98 5.07 -5.28
C ASP A 86 -10.05 3.85 -5.47
N LEU A 87 -8.73 4.03 -5.34
CA LEU A 87 -7.78 2.91 -5.41
C LEU A 87 -7.93 1.98 -4.19
N ILE A 88 -8.11 2.57 -3.00
CA ILE A 88 -8.29 1.81 -1.75
C ILE A 88 -9.60 1.02 -1.80
N GLU A 89 -10.68 1.59 -2.31
CA GLU A 89 -11.98 0.92 -2.41
C GLU A 89 -11.92 -0.36 -3.25
N ASN A 90 -11.08 -0.39 -4.29
CA ASN A 90 -10.92 -1.56 -5.15
C ASN A 90 -10.18 -2.72 -4.46
N ILE A 91 -9.36 -2.44 -3.44
CA ILE A 91 -8.52 -3.45 -2.77
C ILE A 91 -8.93 -3.69 -1.32
N LYS A 92 -9.91 -2.95 -0.79
CA LYS A 92 -10.24 -2.88 0.63
C LYS A 92 -10.52 -4.25 1.28
N GLN A 93 -11.14 -5.17 0.55
CA GLN A 93 -11.60 -6.45 1.09
C GLN A 93 -10.50 -7.31 1.72
N ASN A 94 -9.25 -7.18 1.23
CA ASN A 94 -8.13 -8.00 1.67
C ASN A 94 -7.14 -7.23 2.55
N LEU A 95 -7.27 -5.91 2.65
CA LEU A 95 -6.30 -5.07 3.34
C LEU A 95 -6.27 -5.35 4.85
N ASN A 96 -5.11 -5.79 5.32
CA ASN A 96 -4.74 -5.87 6.72
C ASN A 96 -4.01 -4.60 7.17
N TYR A 97 -3.23 -4.00 6.26
CA TYR A 97 -2.38 -2.84 6.56
C TYR A 97 -2.48 -1.75 5.49
N LEU A 98 -2.69 -0.52 5.93
CA LEU A 98 -2.72 0.67 5.08
C LEU A 98 -1.79 1.75 5.64
N SER A 99 -0.87 2.24 4.82
CA SER A 99 0.01 3.38 5.14
C SER A 99 -0.18 4.50 4.13
N ILE A 100 -0.80 5.58 4.57
CA ILE A 100 -1.17 6.72 3.72
C ILE A 100 -0.79 8.03 4.40
N ASN A 101 -0.64 9.07 3.60
CA ASN A 101 -0.58 10.44 4.11
C ASN A 101 -1.97 11.07 3.99
N ALA A 102 -2.84 10.78 4.96
CA ALA A 102 -4.21 11.23 4.87
C ALA A 102 -4.33 12.66 5.42
N ASN A 103 -4.99 13.53 4.66
CA ASN A 103 -5.57 14.72 5.28
C ASN A 103 -6.92 14.34 5.95
N LEU A 104 -7.47 15.26 6.73
CA LEU A 104 -8.74 15.07 7.45
C LEU A 104 -9.88 14.55 6.55
N ILE A 105 -9.97 15.04 5.31
CA ILE A 105 -11.01 14.64 4.36
C ILE A 105 -10.85 13.17 3.96
N ILE A 106 -9.62 12.73 3.69
CA ILE A 106 -9.32 11.35 3.33
C ILE A 106 -9.60 10.41 4.50
N LEU A 107 -9.24 10.79 5.74
CA LEU A 107 -9.52 9.96 6.93
C LEU A 107 -11.02 9.78 7.16
N ARG A 108 -11.82 10.85 7.04
CA ARG A 108 -13.28 10.77 7.18
C ARG A 108 -13.90 9.85 6.14
N ASN A 109 -13.48 9.98 4.89
CA ASN A 109 -13.97 9.12 3.82
C ASN A 109 -13.56 7.66 4.03
N LEU A 110 -12.36 7.42 4.57
CA LEU A 110 -11.92 6.06 4.92
C LEU A 110 -12.68 5.47 6.09
N GLY A 111 -12.98 6.26 7.14
CA GLY A 111 -13.85 5.84 8.26
C GLY A 111 -15.20 5.32 7.76
N GLN A 112 -15.79 6.04 6.81
CA GLN A 112 -17.06 5.64 6.19
C GLN A 112 -16.93 4.44 5.24
N ALA A 113 -15.80 4.31 4.55
CA ALA A 113 -15.54 3.25 3.57
C ALA A 113 -14.80 2.03 4.15
N LEU A 114 -14.67 1.97 5.48
CA LEU A 114 -13.74 1.10 6.21
C LEU A 114 -13.79 -0.36 5.74
N PRO A 115 -12.64 -1.01 5.49
CA PRO A 115 -12.61 -2.44 5.25
C PRO A 115 -12.76 -3.22 6.56
N PHE A 116 -13.64 -4.23 6.57
CA PHE A 116 -13.90 -5.11 7.72
C PHE A 116 -12.66 -5.84 8.28
N LYS A 117 -11.55 -5.87 7.54
CA LYS A 117 -10.33 -6.62 7.86
C LYS A 117 -9.12 -5.74 8.24
N LEU A 118 -9.22 -4.42 8.10
CA LEU A 118 -8.07 -3.54 8.38
C LEU A 118 -7.67 -3.68 9.85
N LYS A 119 -6.39 -3.97 10.11
CA LYS A 119 -5.86 -4.09 11.48
C LYS A 119 -5.04 -2.87 11.87
N TYR A 120 -4.40 -2.25 10.89
CA TYR A 120 -3.45 -1.18 11.09
C TYR A 120 -3.62 -0.09 10.05
N LEU A 121 -3.73 1.15 10.52
CA LEU A 121 -3.66 2.34 9.70
C LEU A 121 -2.49 3.19 10.20
N ARG A 122 -1.53 3.45 9.32
CA ARG A 122 -0.47 4.41 9.58
C ARG A 122 -0.80 5.71 8.85
N ASP A 123 -0.78 6.79 9.62
CA ASP A 123 -0.89 8.15 9.10
C ASP A 123 0.37 8.96 9.42
N SER A 124 0.81 9.77 8.46
CA SER A 124 1.95 10.67 8.60
C SER A 124 1.56 12.08 9.03
N MET A 125 0.28 12.41 9.24
CA MET A 125 -0.09 13.73 9.77
C MET A 125 -0.16 13.73 11.30
N MET A 126 0.36 14.79 11.94
CA MET A 126 0.38 14.94 13.41
C MET A 126 -1.04 14.84 13.98
N ALA A 127 -1.24 13.84 14.86
CA ALA A 127 -2.47 13.43 15.51
C ALA A 127 -3.22 14.53 16.29
N THR A 128 -2.62 15.70 16.48
CA THR A 128 -3.15 16.77 17.32
C THR A 128 -4.45 17.40 16.81
N ILE A 129 -4.88 17.11 15.58
CA ILE A 129 -6.12 17.65 14.98
C ILE A 129 -7.27 16.61 14.92
N LEU A 130 -7.01 15.33 15.22
CA LEU A 130 -7.87 14.21 14.77
C LEU A 130 -8.52 13.36 15.88
N SER A 131 -8.63 13.88 17.11
CA SER A 131 -9.02 13.07 18.27
C SER A 131 -10.39 12.38 18.16
N ASN A 132 -11.30 12.84 17.28
CA ASN A 132 -12.61 12.22 17.08
C ASN A 132 -12.58 11.15 15.99
N GLU A 133 -11.95 11.43 14.85
CA GLU A 133 -11.78 10.46 13.76
C GLU A 133 -10.96 9.26 14.22
N VAL A 134 -9.92 9.47 15.04
CA VAL A 134 -9.09 8.40 15.60
C VAL A 134 -9.90 7.44 16.48
N LYS A 135 -10.82 7.99 17.30
CA LYS A 135 -11.72 7.18 18.14
C LYS A 135 -12.64 6.31 17.31
N GLU A 136 -13.07 6.77 16.13
CA GLU A 136 -13.89 5.98 15.22
C GLU A 136 -13.15 4.71 14.78
N PHE A 137 -11.87 4.83 14.40
CA PHE A 137 -11.04 3.66 14.04
C PHE A 137 -10.83 2.70 15.23
N GLU A 138 -10.68 3.22 16.45
CA GLU A 138 -10.56 2.40 17.67
C GLU A 138 -11.82 1.54 17.92
N LEU A 139 -13.02 2.03 17.60
CA LEU A 139 -14.27 1.25 17.71
C LEU A 139 -14.25 0.01 16.79
N TYR A 140 -13.52 0.07 15.70
CA TYR A 140 -13.32 -1.04 14.77
C TYR A 140 -12.09 -1.89 15.09
N ASN A 141 -11.46 -1.70 16.26
CA ASN A 141 -10.21 -2.35 16.67
C ASN A 141 -9.02 -2.09 15.73
N ILE A 142 -9.04 -0.97 15.01
CA ILE A 142 -7.96 -0.59 14.09
C ILE A 142 -6.90 0.16 14.89
N LYS A 143 -5.67 -0.36 14.87
CA LYS A 143 -4.55 0.29 15.55
C LYS A 143 -3.98 1.41 14.68
N ILE A 144 -4.03 2.63 15.20
CA ILE A 144 -3.42 3.80 14.56
C ILE A 144 -1.98 3.98 15.05
N ARG A 145 -1.03 4.24 14.13
CA ARG A 145 0.37 4.53 14.46
C ARG A 145 0.84 5.82 13.80
N TYR A 146 1.50 6.67 14.57
CA TYR A 146 2.01 7.98 14.17
C TYR A 146 3.55 7.99 14.18
N TYR A 147 4.16 8.42 13.07
CA TYR A 147 5.59 8.69 12.83
C TYR A 147 6.68 7.63 13.19
N ASP A 148 7.66 7.58 12.26
CA ASP A 148 9.00 6.96 12.25
C ASP A 148 9.22 5.48 12.58
N ILE A 149 8.24 4.62 12.32
CA ILE A 149 8.59 3.20 12.18
C ILE A 149 9.09 3.01 10.74
N ARG A 150 10.36 2.68 10.57
CA ARG A 150 10.92 2.43 9.23
C ARG A 150 10.12 1.29 8.58
N VAL A 151 9.88 1.33 7.28
CA VAL A 151 9.06 0.32 6.58
C VAL A 151 9.49 -1.11 6.95
N HIS A 152 10.80 -1.33 7.19
CA HIS A 152 11.35 -2.61 7.63
C HIS A 152 10.94 -3.09 9.03
N GLU A 153 10.62 -2.19 9.96
CA GLU A 153 10.07 -2.56 11.27
C GLU A 153 8.62 -3.05 11.13
N PHE A 154 7.90 -2.61 10.09
CA PHE A 154 6.56 -3.13 9.79
C PHE A 154 6.56 -4.46 9.04
N ILE A 155 7.59 -4.75 8.23
CA ILE A 155 7.74 -6.06 7.59
C ILE A 155 7.69 -7.16 8.65
N LYS A 156 8.30 -6.93 9.81
CA LYS A 156 8.33 -7.88 10.94
C LYS A 156 6.96 -8.17 11.55
N GLU A 157 5.95 -7.36 11.26
CA GLU A 157 4.59 -7.51 11.79
C GLU A 157 3.61 -8.04 10.73
N MET A 158 4.08 -8.30 9.50
CA MET A 158 3.28 -8.79 8.38
C MET A 158 3.26 -10.32 8.28
N ASP A 159 4.07 -11.00 9.10
CA ASP A 159 4.11 -12.46 9.30
C ASP A 159 3.27 -12.86 10.55
#